data_AF-A0A356L8U3-F1
#
_entry.id   AF-A0A356L8U3-F1
#
_cell.length_a   1.000
_cell.length_b   1.000
_cell.length_c   1.000
_cell.angle_alpha   90.00
_cell.angle_beta   90.00
_cell.angle_gamma   90.00
#
_symmetry.space_group_name_H-M   'P 1'
#
loop_
_entity.id
_entity.type
_entity.pdbx_description
1 polymer ?
#
loop_
_entity_poly.entity_id
_entity_poly.type
_entity_poly.pdbx_seq_one_letter_code
_entity_poly.pdbx_strand_id
1 'polypeptide(L)'
;MYMKRRLFLLAGYNAHGLIDESLIFYIQALAACGDVVLCMDSDCSAAELQRVAPYVLHATAQRHGEYDFGSYKRAYMYAADADILKNYEFVYMVNDSVYGPLMDIEPSLRRMEALNRDAFGLVYNPTASRPHIQSWFIGMRKNVFLSPWYDEFMRAITRQPDKGSITYLYEQGFTEMLRAHRVKFACLYNCPGRSVYNNVAALFRRGMPFMKKVAFSRADGALGNRILYILRNTSPAVRDMILASARRTWGDEYIKWLLTRNPIKITYRHIKHALRKIFIEGL
;
A
#
# COMPACT_ATOMS: atom_id res chain seq x y z
N MET A 1 25.86 4.47 16.32
CA MET A 1 24.45 4.56 15.87
C MET A 1 23.87 3.15 15.88
N TYR A 2 22.73 2.92 16.53
CA TYR A 2 22.05 1.63 16.44
C TYR A 2 21.63 1.41 14.98
N MET A 3 22.05 0.30 14.36
CA MET A 3 21.56 -0.05 13.03
C MET A 3 20.05 -0.27 13.07
N LYS A 4 19.33 0.31 12.12
CA LYS A 4 17.89 0.09 12.00
C LYS A 4 17.63 -1.34 11.53
N ARG A 5 16.69 -2.02 12.18
CA ARG A 5 16.40 -3.45 11.96
C ARG A 5 15.60 -3.73 10.68
N ARG A 6 15.03 -2.70 10.05
CA ARG A 6 14.05 -2.80 8.96
C ARG A 6 14.49 -2.04 7.72
N LEU A 7 14.28 -2.63 6.56
CA LEU A 7 14.37 -1.98 5.26
C LEU A 7 12.99 -1.98 4.58
N PHE A 8 12.54 -0.83 4.10
CA PHE A 8 11.30 -0.66 3.35
C PHE A 8 11.61 -0.42 1.88
N LEU A 9 11.19 -1.35 1.02
CA LEU A 9 11.16 -1.24 -0.43
C LEU A 9 9.82 -0.59 -0.80
N LEU A 10 9.83 0.73 -0.95
CA LEU A 10 8.64 1.53 -1.18
C LEU A 10 8.40 1.74 -2.68
N ALA A 11 7.28 1.23 -3.16
CA ALA A 11 6.76 1.51 -4.50
C ALA A 11 5.85 2.74 -4.48
N GLY A 12 6.08 3.68 -5.39
CA GLY A 12 5.24 4.86 -5.57
C GLY A 12 4.71 5.00 -6.99
N TYR A 13 3.56 5.66 -7.13
CA TYR A 13 3.03 6.04 -8.42
C TYR A 13 2.24 7.36 -8.36
N ASN A 14 2.58 8.26 -9.26
CA ASN A 14 1.82 9.45 -9.54
C ASN A 14 1.75 9.71 -11.04
N ALA A 15 0.54 9.89 -11.57
CA ALA A 15 0.30 10.10 -13.00
C ALA A 15 0.93 11.39 -13.55
N HIS A 16 1.23 12.35 -12.68
CA HIS A 16 1.82 13.66 -13.01
C HIS A 16 3.27 13.80 -12.54
N GLY A 17 3.91 12.71 -12.12
CA GLY A 17 5.30 12.76 -11.65
C GLY A 17 5.49 13.51 -10.33
N LEU A 18 4.44 13.63 -9.51
CA LEU A 18 4.50 14.34 -8.23
C LEU A 18 4.72 13.38 -7.05
N ILE A 19 5.57 13.79 -6.12
CA ILE A 19 5.65 13.27 -4.76
C ILE A 19 4.73 14.13 -3.89
N ASP A 20 3.50 13.66 -3.70
CA ASP A 20 2.50 14.42 -2.94
C ASP A 20 2.73 14.36 -1.42
N GLU A 21 2.02 15.21 -0.68
CA GLU A 21 2.14 15.27 0.80
C GLU A 21 1.78 13.93 1.46
N SER A 22 0.94 13.11 0.83
CA SER A 22 0.61 11.79 1.36
C SER A 22 1.79 10.83 1.27
N LEU A 23 2.54 10.86 0.17
CA LEU A 23 3.73 10.04 0.01
C LEU A 23 4.87 10.51 0.94
N ILE A 24 5.09 11.83 1.07
CA ILE A 24 6.08 12.38 2.01
C ILE A 24 5.76 11.96 3.44
N PHE A 25 4.50 12.13 3.87
CA PHE A 25 4.05 11.72 5.19
C PHE A 25 4.29 10.23 5.44
N TYR A 26 4.00 9.39 4.45
CA TYR A 26 4.23 7.95 4.55
C TYR A 26 5.72 7.62 4.67
N ILE A 27 6.57 8.22 3.85
CA ILE A 27 8.03 8.03 3.88
C ILE A 27 8.59 8.43 5.25
N GLN A 28 8.20 9.58 5.79
CA GLN A 28 8.65 10.03 7.11
C GLN A 28 8.29 9.02 8.21
N ALA A 29 7.07 8.48 8.18
CA ALA A 29 6.63 7.48 9.15
C ALA A 29 7.41 6.15 9.03
N LEU A 30 7.74 5.72 7.81
CA LEU A 30 8.58 4.54 7.58
C LEU A 30 10.03 4.79 8.02
N ALA A 31 10.58 5.97 7.70
CA ALA A 31 11.95 6.37 8.03
C ALA A 31 12.19 6.46 9.55
N ALA A 32 11.15 6.75 10.33
CA ALA A 32 11.19 6.68 11.80
C ALA A 32 11.33 5.24 12.33
N CYS A 33 10.93 4.22 11.55
CA CYS A 33 10.90 2.82 11.97
C CYS A 33 11.99 1.96 11.32
N GLY A 34 12.64 2.46 10.25
CA GLY A 34 13.55 1.71 9.40
C GLY A 34 14.22 2.58 8.35
N ASP A 35 14.98 1.96 7.47
CA ASP A 35 15.52 2.61 6.28
C ASP A 35 14.58 2.43 5.10
N VAL A 36 14.56 3.38 4.18
CA VAL A 36 13.62 3.41 3.05
C VAL A 36 14.37 3.52 1.74
N VAL A 37 14.02 2.69 0.77
CA VAL A 37 14.40 2.80 -0.63
C VAL A 37 13.12 3.03 -1.43
N LEU A 38 12.99 4.23 -2.02
CA LEU A 38 11.85 4.61 -2.84
C LEU A 38 12.17 4.36 -4.31
N CYS A 39 11.30 3.62 -4.99
CA CYS A 39 11.29 3.55 -6.45
C CYS A 39 9.88 3.88 -6.93
N MET A 40 9.76 4.77 -7.92
CA MET A 40 8.47 5.18 -8.47
C MET A 40 8.34 4.80 -9.93
N ASP A 41 7.18 4.26 -10.31
CA ASP A 41 6.79 4.05 -11.70
C ASP A 41 6.26 5.36 -12.32
N SER A 42 7.03 6.43 -12.20
CA SER A 42 6.65 7.80 -12.57
C SER A 42 7.88 8.56 -13.03
N ASP A 43 7.69 9.55 -13.92
CA ASP A 43 8.76 10.47 -14.29
C ASP A 43 8.70 11.71 -13.37
N CYS A 44 9.39 11.64 -12.23
CA CYS A 44 9.48 12.77 -11.30
C CYS A 44 10.68 13.66 -11.63
N SER A 45 10.56 14.96 -11.34
CA SER A 45 11.70 15.87 -11.43
C SER A 45 12.70 15.62 -10.29
N ALA A 46 13.95 16.05 -10.49
CA ALA A 46 14.96 16.03 -9.43
C ALA A 46 14.53 16.86 -8.21
N ALA A 47 13.81 17.96 -8.43
CA ALA A 47 13.26 18.78 -7.35
C ALA A 47 12.25 18.01 -6.49
N GLU A 48 11.40 17.18 -7.10
CA GLU A 48 10.47 16.32 -6.36
C GLU A 48 11.23 15.28 -5.52
N LEU A 49 12.20 14.57 -6.11
CA LEU A 49 13.02 13.59 -5.38
C LEU A 49 13.81 14.23 -4.23
N GLN A 50 14.29 15.46 -4.39
CA GLN A 50 15.01 16.18 -3.34
C GLN A 50 14.16 16.42 -2.08
N ARG A 51 12.83 16.50 -2.21
CA ARG A 51 11.91 16.68 -1.06
C ARG A 51 11.90 15.48 -0.11
N VAL A 52 12.29 14.29 -0.58
CA VAL A 52 12.31 13.05 0.22
C VAL A 52 13.71 12.56 0.54
N ALA A 53 14.74 13.13 -0.09
CA ALA A 53 16.15 12.75 0.12
C ALA A 53 16.57 12.65 1.60
N PRO A 54 16.14 13.53 2.53
CA PRO A 54 16.51 13.41 3.95
C PRO A 54 15.97 12.16 4.67
N TYR A 55 15.00 11.47 4.07
CA TYR A 55 14.25 10.38 4.72
C TYR A 55 14.51 9.00 4.10
N VAL A 56 15.31 8.93 3.04
CA VAL A 56 15.51 7.71 2.25
C VAL A 56 17.01 7.45 2.06
N LEU A 57 17.39 6.18 1.96
CA LEU A 57 18.72 5.79 1.50
C LEU A 57 18.89 6.06 0.02
N HIS A 58 17.80 5.89 -0.74
CA HIS A 58 17.76 6.06 -2.17
C HIS A 58 16.35 6.37 -2.63
N ALA A 59 16.23 7.26 -3.62
CA ALA A 59 14.99 7.53 -4.32
C ALA A 59 15.23 7.61 -5.82
N THR A 60 14.44 6.86 -6.58
CA THR A 60 14.40 6.93 -8.05
C THR A 60 12.96 7.01 -8.54
N ALA A 61 12.79 7.69 -9.65
CA ALA A 61 11.52 7.81 -10.34
C ALA A 61 11.77 7.72 -11.83
N GLN A 62 11.35 6.60 -12.42
CA GLN A 62 11.42 6.38 -13.85
C GLN A 62 10.19 5.56 -14.25
N ARG A 63 9.46 6.01 -15.27
CA ARG A 63 8.34 5.23 -15.80
C ARG A 63 8.86 3.92 -16.41
N HIS A 64 8.45 2.81 -15.84
CA HIS A 64 8.86 1.47 -16.26
C HIS A 64 7.68 0.55 -16.64
N GLY A 65 6.45 0.86 -16.20
CA GLY A 65 5.24 0.14 -16.63
C GLY A 65 5.08 -1.27 -16.07
N GLU A 66 5.89 -1.63 -15.07
CA GLU A 66 5.86 -2.92 -14.36
C GLU A 66 5.06 -2.83 -13.05
N TYR A 67 4.38 -1.70 -12.81
CA TYR A 67 3.60 -1.41 -11.61
C TYR A 67 4.44 -1.57 -10.33
N ASP A 68 3.78 -1.68 -9.17
CA ASP A 68 4.43 -1.73 -7.86
C ASP A 68 5.53 -2.80 -7.76
N PHE A 69 5.33 -3.96 -8.41
CA PHE A 69 6.32 -5.05 -8.44
C PHE A 69 7.61 -4.67 -9.16
N GLY A 70 7.54 -3.88 -10.23
CA GLY A 70 8.74 -3.31 -10.83
C GLY A 70 9.48 -2.34 -9.92
N SER A 71 8.74 -1.56 -9.14
CA SER A 71 9.37 -0.67 -8.16
C SER A 71 10.01 -1.46 -7.01
N TYR A 72 9.36 -2.52 -6.53
CA TYR A 72 9.96 -3.46 -5.56
C TYR A 72 11.22 -4.11 -6.11
N LYS A 73 11.20 -4.56 -7.37
CA LYS A 73 12.37 -5.09 -8.06
C LYS A 73 13.53 -4.10 -8.01
N ARG A 74 13.33 -2.86 -8.46
CA ARG A 74 14.40 -1.84 -8.50
C ARG A 74 14.95 -1.52 -7.12
N ALA A 75 14.07 -1.39 -6.12
CA ALA A 75 14.46 -1.14 -4.74
C ALA A 75 15.25 -2.32 -4.15
N TYR A 76 14.82 -3.55 -4.44
CA TYR A 76 15.52 -4.78 -4.04
C TYR A 76 16.89 -4.87 -4.72
N MET A 77 17.00 -4.56 -6.01
CA MET A 77 18.27 -4.58 -6.74
C MET A 77 19.25 -3.53 -6.22
N TYR A 78 18.79 -2.31 -5.95
CA TYR A 78 19.62 -1.33 -5.26
C TYR A 78 20.19 -1.87 -3.94
N ALA A 79 19.34 -2.50 -3.11
CA ALA A 79 19.78 -3.03 -1.81
C ALA A 79 20.68 -4.27 -1.93
N ALA A 80 20.48 -5.10 -2.94
CA ALA A 80 21.29 -6.28 -3.23
C ALA A 80 22.67 -5.87 -3.78
N ASP A 81 22.70 -4.97 -4.75
CA ASP A 81 23.93 -4.49 -5.38
C ASP A 81 24.79 -3.68 -4.41
N ALA A 82 24.17 -2.97 -3.47
CA ALA A 82 24.85 -2.30 -2.36
C ALA A 82 25.27 -3.25 -1.22
N ASP A 83 24.93 -4.55 -1.28
CA ASP A 83 25.22 -5.57 -0.27
C ASP A 83 24.75 -5.20 1.15
N ILE A 84 23.60 -4.50 1.25
CA ILE A 84 23.03 -4.03 2.53
C ILE A 84 21.94 -4.94 3.09
N LEU A 85 21.36 -5.85 2.29
CA LEU A 85 20.24 -6.70 2.72
C LEU A 85 20.55 -7.49 3.99
N LYS A 86 21.78 -8.00 4.13
CA LYS A 86 22.22 -8.80 5.29
C LYS A 86 22.20 -8.03 6.62
N ASN A 87 22.20 -6.69 6.57
CA ASN A 87 22.22 -5.81 7.74
C ASN A 87 20.84 -5.70 8.41
N TYR A 88 19.77 -6.07 7.70
CA TYR A 88 18.39 -5.95 8.18
C TYR A 88 17.86 -7.29 8.69
N GLU A 89 17.02 -7.25 9.73
CA GLU A 89 16.27 -8.43 10.17
C GLU A 89 14.99 -8.63 9.36
N PHE A 90 14.41 -7.52 8.90
CA PHE A 90 13.16 -7.50 8.15
C PHE A 90 13.30 -6.65 6.89
N VAL A 91 12.79 -7.17 5.78
CA VAL A 91 12.57 -6.41 4.54
C VAL A 91 11.08 -6.35 4.29
N TYR A 92 10.59 -5.16 3.97
CA TYR A 92 9.19 -4.89 3.69
C TYR A 92 9.01 -4.43 2.25
N MET A 93 8.01 -4.98 1.56
CA MET A 93 7.46 -4.40 0.33
C MET A 93 6.21 -3.61 0.70
N VAL A 94 6.19 -2.32 0.39
CA VAL A 94 5.09 -1.40 0.74
C VAL A 94 4.78 -0.48 -0.44
N ASN A 95 3.52 -0.16 -0.72
CA ASN A 95 3.20 0.81 -1.78
C ASN A 95 2.32 1.97 -1.31
N ASP A 96 2.27 3.01 -2.11
CA ASP A 96 1.55 4.26 -1.86
C ASP A 96 0.07 4.22 -2.26
N SER A 97 -0.51 3.04 -2.52
CA SER A 97 -1.94 2.91 -2.86
C SER A 97 -2.89 3.06 -1.65
N VAL A 98 -2.35 3.49 -0.51
CA VAL A 98 -3.02 3.76 0.76
C VAL A 98 -2.80 5.20 1.22
N TYR A 99 -3.77 5.70 1.97
CA TYR A 99 -3.58 6.80 2.90
C TYR A 99 -3.13 6.26 4.25
N GLY A 100 -2.11 6.88 4.82
CA GLY A 100 -1.65 6.64 6.17
C GLY A 100 -0.13 6.87 6.33
N PRO A 101 0.43 6.51 7.48
CA PRO A 101 -0.27 5.85 8.59
C PRO A 101 -1.34 6.74 9.24
N LEU A 102 -2.50 6.16 9.56
CA LEU A 102 -3.63 6.82 10.23
C LEU A 102 -3.44 6.93 11.75
N MET A 103 -2.42 6.25 12.26
CA MET A 103 -1.99 6.12 13.65
C MET A 103 -0.50 5.69 13.63
N ASP A 104 0.16 5.61 14.78
CA ASP A 104 1.53 5.09 14.85
C ASP A 104 1.61 3.69 14.22
N ILE A 105 2.56 3.51 13.31
CA ILE A 105 2.75 2.28 12.53
C ILE A 105 3.58 1.24 13.30
N GLU A 106 4.46 1.68 14.20
CA GLU A 106 5.40 0.80 14.92
C GLU A 106 4.69 -0.33 15.67
N PRO A 107 3.55 -0.12 16.36
CA PRO A 107 2.79 -1.21 16.96
C PRO A 107 2.29 -2.25 15.95
N SER A 108 1.91 -1.84 14.73
CA SER A 108 1.48 -2.77 13.68
C SER A 108 2.65 -3.56 13.11
N LEU A 109 3.80 -2.93 12.90
CA LEU A 109 5.05 -3.59 12.49
C LEU A 109 5.44 -4.66 13.52
N ARG A 110 5.49 -4.30 14.81
CA ARG A 110 5.82 -5.25 15.89
C ARG A 110 4.85 -6.43 15.96
N ARG A 111 3.55 -6.18 15.81
CA ARG A 111 2.55 -7.26 15.79
C ARG A 111 2.75 -8.21 14.62
N MET A 112 3.08 -7.70 13.43
CA MET A 112 3.41 -8.52 12.27
C MET A 112 4.68 -9.35 12.50
N GLU A 113 5.74 -8.72 13.00
CA GLU A 113 7.01 -9.37 13.30
C GLU A 113 6.87 -10.47 14.36
N ALA A 114 5.96 -10.27 15.32
CA ALA A 114 5.64 -11.21 16.39
C ALA A 114 4.76 -12.41 15.96
N LEU A 115 4.31 -12.49 14.69
CA LEU A 115 3.53 -13.63 14.20
C LEU A 115 4.32 -14.96 14.16
N ASN A 116 5.62 -14.92 14.43
CA ASN A 116 6.54 -16.06 14.35
C ASN A 116 6.43 -16.79 13.00
N ARG A 117 6.48 -16.00 11.93
CA ARG A 117 6.44 -16.43 10.53
C ARG A 117 7.58 -15.77 9.78
N ASP A 118 8.00 -16.44 8.71
CA ASP A 118 9.12 -16.03 7.87
C ASP A 118 8.71 -15.02 6.81
N ALA A 119 7.44 -15.08 6.41
CA ALA A 119 6.76 -14.03 5.68
C ALA A 119 5.49 -13.63 6.42
N PHE A 120 5.10 -12.37 6.29
CA PHE A 120 3.89 -11.85 6.91
C PHE A 120 3.36 -10.66 6.12
N GLY A 121 2.14 -10.24 6.40
CA GLY A 121 1.58 -9.07 5.76
C GLY A 121 0.47 -8.42 6.56
N LEU A 122 0.05 -7.25 6.11
CA LEU A 122 -1.03 -6.56 6.78
C LEU A 122 -2.37 -7.24 6.47
N VAL A 123 -2.62 -7.58 5.21
CA VAL A 123 -3.89 -8.14 4.75
C VAL A 123 -3.71 -9.46 4.01
N TYR A 124 -4.48 -10.45 4.43
CA TYR A 124 -4.72 -11.71 3.72
C TYR A 124 -6.06 -11.64 2.98
N ASN A 125 -6.06 -12.09 1.73
CA ASN A 125 -7.26 -12.24 0.90
C ASN A 125 -7.55 -13.73 0.68
N PRO A 126 -8.57 -14.30 1.35
CA PRO A 126 -8.94 -15.72 1.26
C PRO A 126 -9.78 -16.01 0.00
N THR A 127 -9.32 -15.61 -1.19
CA THR A 127 -10.00 -15.99 -2.43
C THR A 127 -10.02 -17.52 -2.59
N ALA A 128 -11.10 -18.05 -3.17
CA ALA A 128 -11.31 -19.50 -3.26
C ALA A 128 -10.21 -20.21 -4.07
N SER A 129 -9.74 -19.61 -5.16
CA SER A 129 -8.75 -20.23 -6.05
C SER A 129 -7.30 -20.04 -5.61
N ARG A 130 -6.93 -18.82 -5.21
CA ARG A 130 -5.53 -18.44 -4.91
C ARG A 130 -5.47 -17.48 -3.73
N PRO A 131 -5.66 -17.97 -2.51
CA PRO A 131 -5.65 -17.10 -1.35
C PRO A 131 -4.24 -16.60 -1.07
N HIS A 132 -4.09 -15.28 -0.89
CA HIS A 132 -2.79 -14.60 -0.97
C HIS A 132 -2.65 -13.47 0.04
N ILE A 133 -1.41 -13.11 0.33
CA ILE A 133 -1.07 -11.85 1.00
C ILE A 133 -1.22 -10.71 -0.01
N GLN A 134 -1.87 -9.61 0.36
CA GLN A 134 -1.96 -8.44 -0.53
C GLN A 134 -0.62 -7.71 -0.59
N SER A 135 -0.17 -7.34 -1.79
CA SER A 135 1.21 -6.90 -2.04
C SER A 135 1.55 -5.51 -1.52
N TRP A 136 0.55 -4.72 -1.14
CA TRP A 136 0.75 -3.34 -0.70
C TRP A 136 1.37 -3.20 0.69
N PHE A 137 1.46 -4.29 1.47
CA PHE A 137 2.17 -4.30 2.74
C PHE A 137 2.56 -5.74 3.15
N ILE A 138 3.76 -6.15 2.74
CA ILE A 138 4.36 -7.46 3.02
C ILE A 138 5.66 -7.25 3.78
N GLY A 139 5.93 -8.08 4.78
CA GLY A 139 7.22 -8.16 5.47
C GLY A 139 7.79 -9.57 5.43
N MET A 140 9.11 -9.66 5.42
CA MET A 140 9.84 -10.91 5.24
C MET A 140 11.07 -10.94 6.16
N ARG A 141 11.43 -12.14 6.63
CA ARG A 141 12.66 -12.41 7.38
C ARG A 141 13.79 -12.84 6.45
N LYS A 142 15.02 -12.85 6.99
CA LYS A 142 16.26 -13.16 6.26
C LYS A 142 16.19 -14.44 5.42
N ASN A 143 15.59 -15.51 5.95
CA ASN A 143 15.45 -16.77 5.23
C ASN A 143 14.57 -16.71 3.97
N VAL A 144 13.76 -15.67 3.83
CA VAL A 144 13.01 -15.37 2.60
C VAL A 144 13.82 -14.45 1.71
N PHE A 145 14.13 -13.23 2.17
CA PHE A 145 14.69 -12.20 1.27
C PHE A 145 16.17 -12.39 0.91
N LEU A 146 16.90 -13.29 1.56
CA LEU A 146 18.27 -13.69 1.18
C LEU A 146 18.30 -15.03 0.43
N SER A 147 17.14 -15.64 0.17
CA SER A 147 17.09 -16.92 -0.53
C SER A 147 17.33 -16.77 -2.03
N PRO A 148 17.95 -17.77 -2.70
CA PRO A 148 18.12 -17.74 -4.14
C PRO A 148 16.81 -17.67 -4.93
N TRP A 149 15.76 -18.35 -4.45
CA TRP A 149 14.45 -18.37 -5.10
C TRP A 149 13.72 -17.04 -5.01
N TYR A 150 13.93 -16.26 -3.94
CA TYR A 150 13.39 -14.92 -3.84
C TYR A 150 14.12 -13.96 -4.78
N ASP A 151 15.45 -14.07 -4.86
CA ASP A 151 16.24 -13.30 -5.81
C ASP A 151 15.80 -13.57 -7.27
N GLU A 152 15.62 -14.84 -7.62
CA GLU A 152 15.09 -15.26 -8.92
C GLU A 152 13.70 -14.66 -9.18
N PHE A 153 12.78 -14.77 -8.22
CA PHE A 153 11.45 -14.18 -8.32
C PHE A 153 11.51 -12.66 -8.59
N MET A 154 12.32 -11.93 -7.83
CA MET A 154 12.44 -10.48 -7.97
C MET A 154 13.06 -10.08 -9.31
N ARG A 155 14.08 -10.80 -9.78
CA ARG A 155 14.74 -10.54 -11.06
C ARG A 155 13.86 -10.89 -12.25
N ALA A 156 12.99 -11.91 -12.12
CA ALA A 156 12.07 -12.36 -13.15
C ALA A 156 10.85 -11.44 -13.39
N ILE A 157 10.60 -10.46 -12.51
CA ILE A 157 9.53 -9.47 -12.71
C ILE A 157 9.80 -8.70 -14.02
N THR A 158 8.80 -8.72 -14.90
CA THR A 158 8.77 -8.02 -16.18
C THR A 158 7.44 -7.31 -16.39
N ARG A 159 7.35 -6.47 -17.42
CA ARG A 159 6.11 -5.80 -17.80
C ARG A 159 5.05 -6.80 -18.23
N GLN A 160 3.83 -6.61 -17.74
CA GLN A 160 2.67 -7.46 -18.05
C GLN A 160 1.60 -6.66 -18.81
N PRO A 161 0.73 -7.34 -19.59
CA PRO A 161 -0.26 -6.67 -20.44
C PRO A 161 -1.32 -5.92 -19.64
N ASP A 162 -1.74 -6.44 -18.48
CA ASP A 162 -2.79 -5.86 -17.66
C ASP A 162 -2.58 -6.06 -16.16
N LYS A 163 -3.36 -5.32 -15.36
CA LYS A 163 -3.30 -5.38 -13.89
C LYS A 163 -3.70 -6.75 -13.33
N GLY A 164 -4.59 -7.47 -14.01
CA GLY A 164 -4.98 -8.83 -13.65
C GLY A 164 -3.80 -9.79 -13.75
N SER A 165 -3.00 -9.69 -14.81
CA SER A 165 -1.74 -10.45 -14.93
C SER A 165 -0.75 -10.13 -13.81
N ILE A 166 -0.60 -8.86 -13.43
CA ILE A 166 0.24 -8.45 -12.29
C ILE A 166 -0.26 -9.10 -10.99
N THR A 167 -1.57 -9.04 -10.72
CA THR A 167 -2.16 -9.68 -9.54
C THR A 167 -1.95 -11.19 -9.56
N TYR A 168 -2.14 -11.85 -10.71
CA TYR A 168 -2.04 -13.30 -10.83
C TYR A 168 -0.59 -13.81 -10.73
N LEU A 169 0.33 -13.18 -11.46
CA LEU A 169 1.73 -13.62 -11.54
C LEU A 169 2.56 -13.16 -10.35
N TYR A 170 2.28 -11.98 -9.79
CA TYR A 170 3.13 -11.40 -8.78
C TYR A 170 2.48 -11.33 -7.40
N GLU A 171 1.27 -10.79 -7.24
CA GLU A 171 0.63 -10.76 -5.91
C GLU A 171 0.26 -12.17 -5.41
N GLN A 172 -0.46 -12.93 -6.22
CA GLN A 172 -0.78 -14.33 -5.93
C GLN A 172 0.45 -15.21 -6.09
N GLY A 173 1.24 -15.00 -7.15
CA GLY A 173 2.46 -15.78 -7.41
C GLY A 173 3.51 -15.65 -6.31
N PHE A 174 3.63 -14.51 -5.64
CA PHE A 174 4.47 -14.37 -4.46
C PHE A 174 4.05 -15.36 -3.36
N THR A 175 2.75 -15.43 -3.05
CA THR A 175 2.26 -16.37 -2.03
C THR A 175 2.42 -17.83 -2.45
N GLU A 176 2.21 -18.14 -3.73
CA GLU A 176 2.46 -19.49 -4.26
C GLU A 176 3.93 -19.88 -4.19
N MET A 177 4.84 -18.95 -4.50
CA MET A 177 6.28 -19.15 -4.36
C MET A 177 6.65 -19.44 -2.89
N LEU A 178 6.10 -18.70 -1.93
CA LEU A 178 6.28 -19.01 -0.50
C LEU A 178 5.83 -20.43 -0.16
N ARG A 179 4.66 -20.87 -0.66
CA ARG A 179 4.13 -22.22 -0.45
C ARG A 179 5.03 -23.30 -1.05
N ALA A 180 5.51 -23.09 -2.27
CA ALA A 180 6.40 -24.02 -2.97
C ALA A 180 7.70 -24.26 -2.18
N HIS A 181 8.21 -23.21 -1.51
CA HIS A 181 9.39 -23.29 -0.64
C HIS A 181 9.07 -23.60 0.83
N ARG A 182 7.84 -24.06 1.13
CA ARG A 182 7.37 -24.42 2.48
C ARG A 182 7.50 -23.30 3.53
N VAL A 183 7.49 -22.05 3.07
CA VAL A 183 7.55 -20.87 3.94
C VAL A 183 6.20 -20.64 4.58
N LYS A 184 6.16 -20.57 5.91
CA LYS A 184 4.93 -20.26 6.65
C LYS A 184 4.71 -18.75 6.65
N PHE A 185 3.48 -18.33 6.39
CA PHE A 185 3.09 -16.92 6.45
C PHE A 185 1.81 -16.68 7.26
N ALA A 186 1.60 -15.44 7.69
CA ALA A 186 0.39 -14.98 8.37
C ALA A 186 0.14 -13.48 8.14
N CYS A 187 -1.09 -13.03 8.36
CA CYS A 187 -1.42 -11.61 8.28
C CYS A 187 -2.24 -11.14 9.47
N LEU A 188 -2.21 -9.83 9.76
CA LEU A 188 -2.98 -9.24 10.85
C LEU A 188 -4.49 -9.16 10.57
N TYR A 189 -4.86 -8.97 9.29
CA TYR A 189 -6.25 -8.81 8.89
C TYR A 189 -6.60 -9.81 7.79
N ASN A 190 -7.78 -10.42 7.92
CA ASN A 190 -8.40 -11.23 6.87
C ASN A 190 -9.50 -10.39 6.20
N CYS A 191 -9.33 -10.10 4.91
CA CYS A 191 -10.24 -9.27 4.13
C CYS A 191 -10.65 -10.00 2.83
N PRO A 192 -11.77 -10.75 2.83
CA PRO A 192 -12.27 -11.42 1.63
C PRO A 192 -12.65 -10.41 0.53
N GLY A 193 -12.24 -10.72 -0.70
CA GLY A 193 -12.65 -10.00 -1.91
C GLY A 193 -12.31 -8.51 -1.83
N ARG A 194 -13.34 -7.66 -1.90
CA ARG A 194 -13.19 -6.19 -1.91
C ARG A 194 -13.38 -5.53 -0.54
N SER A 195 -13.41 -6.33 0.53
CA SER A 195 -13.70 -5.83 1.88
C SER A 195 -12.65 -4.86 2.42
N VAL A 196 -11.37 -5.01 2.03
CA VAL A 196 -10.30 -4.04 2.38
C VAL A 196 -10.62 -2.62 1.90
N TYR A 197 -11.32 -2.50 0.76
CA TYR A 197 -11.69 -1.20 0.19
C TYR A 197 -13.05 -0.70 0.67
N ASN A 198 -13.98 -1.62 0.95
CA ASN A 198 -15.36 -1.26 1.30
C ASN A 198 -15.53 -1.00 2.81
N ASN A 199 -14.76 -1.67 3.66
CA ASN A 199 -14.96 -1.68 5.12
C ASN A 199 -13.97 -0.77 5.87
N VAL A 200 -13.49 0.30 5.23
CA VAL A 200 -12.41 1.17 5.74
C VAL A 200 -12.63 1.65 7.18
N ALA A 201 -13.85 2.10 7.55
CA ALA A 201 -14.12 2.56 8.91
C ALA A 201 -14.09 1.41 9.94
N ALA A 202 -14.55 0.21 9.57
CA ALA A 202 -14.51 -0.94 10.46
C ALA A 202 -13.07 -1.45 10.65
N LEU A 203 -12.25 -1.42 9.59
CA LEU A 203 -10.83 -1.77 9.66
C LEU A 203 -10.04 -0.77 10.50
N PHE A 204 -10.30 0.53 10.32
CA PHE A 204 -9.72 1.60 11.14
C PHE A 204 -10.04 1.39 12.63
N ARG A 205 -11.29 1.10 12.99
CA ARG A 205 -11.68 0.78 14.40
C ARG A 205 -10.97 -0.45 14.97
N ARG A 206 -10.56 -1.39 14.12
CA ARG A 206 -9.76 -2.57 14.50
C ARG A 206 -8.25 -2.29 14.53
N GLY A 207 -7.86 -1.02 14.46
CA GLY A 207 -6.46 -0.59 14.50
C GLY A 207 -5.71 -0.77 13.18
N MET A 208 -6.40 -0.91 12.03
CA MET A 208 -5.70 -0.93 10.74
C MET A 208 -5.10 0.46 10.49
N PRO A 209 -3.77 0.58 10.30
CA PRO A 209 -3.11 1.87 10.22
C PRO A 209 -3.24 2.54 8.84
N PHE A 210 -4.03 1.98 7.92
CA PHE A 210 -4.15 2.48 6.55
C PHE A 210 -5.59 2.45 6.04
N MET A 211 -5.88 3.29 5.05
CA MET A 211 -7.10 3.27 4.26
C MET A 211 -6.74 3.27 2.78
N LYS A 212 -7.28 2.37 1.96
CA LYS A 212 -6.99 2.36 0.52
C LYS A 212 -7.48 3.65 -0.15
N LYS A 213 -6.62 4.31 -0.95
CA LYS A 213 -6.95 5.57 -1.65
C LYS A 213 -8.21 5.43 -2.52
N VAL A 214 -8.34 4.28 -3.19
CA VAL A 214 -9.50 3.96 -4.04
C VAL A 214 -10.85 4.03 -3.30
N ALA A 215 -10.89 3.95 -1.96
CA ALA A 215 -12.13 4.10 -1.19
C ALA A 215 -12.86 5.42 -1.50
N PHE A 216 -12.14 6.46 -1.90
CA PHE A 216 -12.72 7.76 -2.29
C PHE A 216 -13.55 7.72 -3.56
N SER A 217 -13.34 6.76 -4.46
CA SER A 217 -14.08 6.62 -5.72
C SER A 217 -14.98 5.37 -5.78
N ARG A 218 -14.97 4.54 -4.72
CA ARG A 218 -15.75 3.30 -4.69
C ARG A 218 -17.22 3.52 -4.40
N ALA A 219 -18.03 2.59 -4.90
CA ALA A 219 -19.46 2.49 -4.65
C ALA A 219 -20.18 3.83 -4.90
N ASP A 220 -19.79 4.52 -5.99
CA ASP A 220 -20.33 5.82 -6.38
C ASP A 220 -20.37 6.85 -5.23
N GLY A 221 -19.34 6.82 -4.37
CA GLY A 221 -19.20 7.72 -3.23
C GLY A 221 -19.99 7.32 -1.98
N ALA A 222 -20.64 6.15 -1.95
CA ALA A 222 -21.38 5.65 -0.79
C ALA A 222 -20.51 5.42 0.46
N LEU A 223 -19.18 5.38 0.30
CA LEU A 223 -18.23 5.27 1.41
C LEU A 223 -17.94 6.61 2.10
N GLY A 224 -18.46 7.75 1.62
CA GLY A 224 -18.10 9.07 2.13
C GLY A 224 -18.30 9.25 3.64
N ASN A 225 -19.38 8.71 4.22
CA ASN A 225 -19.58 8.76 5.68
C ASN A 225 -18.55 7.93 6.46
N ARG A 226 -18.10 6.81 5.89
CA ARG A 226 -17.06 5.96 6.47
C ARG A 226 -15.70 6.65 6.43
N ILE A 227 -15.40 7.36 5.33
CA ILE A 227 -14.20 8.19 5.20
C ILE A 227 -14.26 9.36 6.18
N LEU A 228 -15.39 10.06 6.27
CA LEU A 228 -15.56 11.18 7.18
C LEU A 228 -15.40 10.77 8.64
N TYR A 229 -15.85 9.56 9.01
CA TYR A 229 -15.59 8.99 10.32
C TYR A 229 -14.08 8.87 10.60
N ILE A 230 -13.30 8.31 9.68
CA ILE A 230 -11.83 8.19 9.83
C ILE A 230 -11.19 9.57 9.97
N LEU A 231 -11.53 10.51 9.09
CA LEU A 231 -10.98 11.87 9.10
C LEU A 231 -11.26 12.64 10.41
N ARG A 232 -12.37 12.34 11.09
CA ARG A 232 -12.70 12.94 12.40
C ARG A 232 -11.96 12.30 13.57
N ASN A 233 -11.49 11.07 13.41
CA ASN A 233 -10.87 10.27 14.47
C ASN A 233 -9.37 10.07 14.24
N THR A 234 -8.77 10.82 13.33
CA THR A 234 -7.33 10.89 13.11
C THR A 234 -6.79 12.26 13.51
N SER A 235 -5.47 12.38 13.68
CA SER A 235 -4.84 13.67 14.00
C SER A 235 -5.11 14.71 12.89
N PRO A 236 -5.11 16.02 13.23
CA PRO A 236 -5.26 17.08 12.25
C PRO A 236 -4.26 16.98 11.09
N ALA A 237 -2.99 16.70 11.39
CA ALA A 237 -1.94 16.53 10.37
C ALA A 237 -2.27 15.41 9.36
N VAL A 238 -2.69 14.24 9.85
CA VAL A 238 -3.09 13.12 8.96
C VAL A 238 -4.33 13.50 8.14
N ARG A 239 -5.33 14.12 8.76
CA ARG A 239 -6.55 14.54 8.07
C ARG A 239 -6.23 15.51 6.94
N ASP A 240 -5.40 16.51 7.21
CA ASP A 240 -5.11 17.58 6.27
C ASP A 240 -4.24 17.07 5.11
N MET A 241 -3.30 16.16 5.39
CA MET A 241 -2.55 15.41 4.38
C MET A 241 -3.48 14.63 3.44
N ILE A 242 -4.42 13.85 4.00
CA ILE A 242 -5.36 13.06 3.20
C ILE A 242 -6.21 13.96 2.31
N LEU A 243 -6.74 15.05 2.88
CA LEU A 243 -7.58 15.98 2.13
C LEU A 243 -6.79 16.71 1.04
N ALA A 244 -5.55 17.09 1.29
CA ALA A 244 -4.69 17.73 0.28
C ALA A 244 -4.44 16.80 -0.91
N SER A 245 -4.03 15.55 -0.66
CA SER A 245 -3.82 14.55 -1.72
C SER A 245 -5.13 14.20 -2.45
N ALA A 246 -6.22 14.03 -1.71
CA ALA A 246 -7.52 13.68 -2.27
C ALA A 246 -8.08 14.80 -3.18
N ARG A 247 -7.96 16.06 -2.77
CA ARG A 247 -8.38 17.21 -3.57
C ARG A 247 -7.58 17.35 -4.86
N ARG A 248 -6.26 17.11 -4.83
CA ARG A 248 -5.44 17.07 -6.04
C ARG A 248 -5.86 15.95 -6.98
N THR A 249 -6.24 14.79 -6.44
CA THR A 249 -6.57 13.60 -7.25
C THR A 249 -7.97 13.66 -7.86
N TRP A 250 -8.97 14.11 -7.08
CA TRP A 250 -10.39 14.03 -7.47
C TRP A 250 -11.07 15.40 -7.64
N GLY A 251 -10.41 16.49 -7.27
CA GLY A 251 -10.95 17.85 -7.33
C GLY A 251 -11.74 18.26 -6.08
N ASP A 252 -11.72 19.55 -5.78
CA ASP A 252 -12.34 20.11 -4.57
C ASP A 252 -13.85 19.89 -4.50
N GLU A 253 -14.56 20.10 -5.60
CA GLU A 253 -16.01 19.94 -5.67
C GLU A 253 -16.44 18.50 -5.42
N TYR A 254 -15.71 17.53 -5.97
CA TYR A 254 -15.96 16.12 -5.70
C TYR A 254 -15.74 15.79 -4.21
N ILE A 255 -14.66 16.28 -3.61
CA ILE A 255 -14.37 16.02 -2.20
C ILE A 255 -15.41 16.68 -1.27
N LYS A 256 -15.86 17.90 -1.57
CA LYS A 256 -16.96 18.55 -0.84
C LYS A 256 -18.26 17.74 -0.95
N TRP A 257 -18.57 17.24 -2.15
CA TRP A 257 -19.74 16.39 -2.37
C TRP A 257 -19.63 15.05 -1.62
N LEU A 258 -18.48 14.38 -1.70
CA LEU A 258 -18.24 13.08 -1.07
C LEU A 258 -18.28 13.16 0.46
N LEU A 259 -17.74 14.24 1.05
CA LEU A 259 -17.64 14.40 2.49
C LEU A 259 -18.78 15.25 3.09
N THR A 260 -19.86 15.43 2.33
CA THR A 260 -21.04 16.17 2.78
C THR A 260 -21.69 15.53 4.01
N ARG A 261 -22.21 16.38 4.91
CA ARG A 261 -23.02 15.98 6.07
C ARG A 261 -24.52 16.04 5.80
N ASN A 262 -24.94 16.43 4.59
CA ASN A 262 -26.34 16.57 4.25
C ASN A 262 -26.99 15.18 4.07
N PRO A 263 -28.02 14.81 4.86
CA PRO A 263 -28.61 13.47 4.84
C PRO A 263 -29.28 13.12 3.50
N ILE A 264 -29.82 14.11 2.79
CA ILE A 264 -30.43 13.92 1.46
C ILE A 264 -29.34 13.53 0.45
N LYS A 265 -28.22 14.28 0.42
CA LYS A 265 -27.09 13.97 -0.48
C LYS A 265 -26.43 12.64 -0.14
N ILE A 266 -26.38 12.26 1.13
CA ILE A 266 -25.93 10.94 1.57
C ILE A 266 -26.86 9.85 1.01
N THR A 267 -28.17 9.99 1.23
CA THR A 267 -29.18 9.01 0.79
C THR A 267 -29.16 8.83 -0.72
N TYR A 268 -29.04 9.93 -1.48
CA TYR A 268 -28.90 9.91 -2.92
C TYR A 268 -27.72 9.06 -3.41
N ARG A 269 -26.55 9.12 -2.75
CA ARG A 269 -25.38 8.29 -3.12
C ARG A 269 -25.63 6.80 -2.94
N HIS A 270 -26.29 6.44 -1.84
CA HIS A 270 -26.66 5.04 -1.59
C HIS A 270 -27.65 4.53 -2.63
N ILE A 271 -28.66 5.33 -2.99
CA ILE A 271 -29.63 4.99 -4.04
C ILE A 271 -28.92 4.85 -5.39
N LYS A 272 -28.10 5.83 -5.79
CA LYS A 272 -27.34 5.78 -7.05
C LYS A 272 -26.50 4.51 -7.16
N HIS A 273 -25.78 4.15 -6.10
CA HIS A 273 -24.99 2.94 -6.06
C HIS A 273 -25.85 1.66 -6.18
N ALA A 274 -26.97 1.60 -5.45
CA ALA A 274 -27.89 0.46 -5.51
C ALA A 274 -28.50 0.29 -6.90
N LEU A 275 -28.95 1.38 -7.52
CA LEU A 275 -29.47 1.38 -8.90
C LEU A 275 -28.41 0.91 -9.89
N ARG A 276 -27.17 1.42 -9.80
CA ARG A 276 -26.07 0.95 -10.67
C ARG A 276 -25.85 -0.55 -10.54
N LYS A 277 -25.87 -1.07 -9.31
CA LYS A 277 -25.68 -2.50 -9.07
C LYS A 277 -26.82 -3.33 -9.71
N ILE A 278 -28.07 -2.89 -9.54
CA ILE A 278 -29.25 -3.57 -10.09
C ILE A 278 -29.29 -3.53 -11.61
N PHE A 279 -29.08 -2.35 -12.21
CA PHE A 279 -29.36 -2.12 -13.63
C PHE A 279 -28.16 -2.32 -14.56
N ILE A 280 -26.92 -2.26 -14.04
CA ILE A 280 -25.70 -2.34 -14.87
C ILE A 280 -24.89 -3.60 -14.56
N GLU A 281 -24.73 -3.93 -13.28
CA GLU A 281 -23.80 -5.00 -12.88
C GLU A 281 -24.48 -6.38 -12.79
N GLY A 282 -25.82 -6.44 -12.77
CA GLY A 282 -26.53 -7.64 -12.36
C GLY A 282 -26.32 -7.92 -10.86
N LEU A 283 -27.27 -8.61 -10.23
CA LEU A 283 -27.26 -8.83 -8.76
C LEU A 283 -25.98 -9.51 -8.24
#